data_AF-A0A9N9Z1B2-F1
#
_entry.id   AF-A0A9N9Z1B2-F1
#
_cell.length_a   1.000
_cell.length_b   1.000
_cell.length_c   1.000
_cell.angle_alpha   90.00
_cell.angle_beta   90.00
_cell.angle_gamma   90.00
#
_symmetry.space_group_name_H-M   'P 1'
#
loop_
_entity.id
_entity.type
_entity.pdbx_description
1 polymer ?
#
loop_
_entity_poly.entity_id
_entity_poly.type
_entity_poly.pdbx_seq_one_letter_code
_entity_poly.pdbx_strand_id
1 'polypeptide(L)'
;MASRENSELVGNINPEDIPDLGSDDEPCVDDVEPPTEEEMQLWWSARYDSSLVKPIKEPLTAPWGLSVSSKDLEKLKAGFRTRSMDDKWDLLVEDPNEQGNISLHILRNWAYAEYFILYIVSNEDSGGAVIQDITWEGNNDGFRCEVEQAQKEAVVLCRLFLKCEFETVPQYPSSVIWSPEGYKKLEAQQDHSA
;
A
#
# COMPACT_ATOMS: atom_id res chain seq x y z
N MET A 1 -49.63 27.33 -33.73
CA MET A 1 -48.57 26.86 -32.81
C MET A 1 -47.54 26.11 -33.62
N ALA A 2 -46.39 26.71 -33.86
CA ALA A 2 -45.13 26.04 -34.16
C ALA A 2 -44.01 27.06 -33.97
N SER A 3 -43.12 26.78 -33.02
CA SER A 3 -41.75 27.31 -32.90
C SER A 3 -40.97 27.05 -34.20
N ARG A 4 -39.83 27.64 -34.56
CA ARG A 4 -38.75 28.30 -33.83
C ARG A 4 -37.80 28.79 -34.94
N GLU A 5 -37.35 30.04 -34.93
CA GLU A 5 -36.15 30.42 -35.69
C GLU A 5 -35.38 31.46 -34.86
N ASN A 6 -34.15 31.12 -34.48
CA ASN A 6 -33.01 31.91 -34.93
C ASN A 6 -31.69 31.16 -34.66
N SER A 7 -30.96 31.04 -35.77
CA SER A 7 -29.63 30.49 -35.97
C SER A 7 -28.60 31.61 -35.85
N GLU A 8 -27.37 31.25 -35.46
CA GLU A 8 -26.05 31.85 -35.70
C GLU A 8 -25.16 31.43 -34.49
N LEU A 9 -23.95 30.91 -34.58
CA LEU A 9 -22.84 30.90 -35.54
C LEU A 9 -22.02 29.62 -35.24
N VAL A 10 -21.48 28.91 -36.24
CA VAL A 10 -20.05 28.56 -36.33
C VAL A 10 -19.75 28.20 -37.80
N GLY A 11 -18.74 28.84 -38.38
CA GLY A 11 -18.32 28.67 -39.76
C GLY A 11 -17.74 27.30 -40.09
N ASN A 12 -17.85 26.96 -41.37
CA ASN A 12 -17.37 25.74 -41.99
C ASN A 12 -15.84 25.67 -41.98
N ILE A 13 -15.27 24.60 -41.43
CA ILE A 13 -13.87 24.22 -41.61
C ILE A 13 -13.82 23.25 -42.79
N ASN A 14 -13.02 23.57 -43.80
CA ASN A 14 -12.82 22.74 -44.98
C ASN A 14 -11.88 21.57 -44.62
N PRO A 15 -12.17 20.32 -45.03
CA PRO A 15 -11.44 19.14 -44.58
C PRO A 15 -10.02 18.99 -45.17
N GLU A 16 -9.56 19.92 -46.01
CA GLU A 16 -8.25 19.84 -46.69
C GLU A 16 -7.13 20.65 -46.00
N ASP A 17 -7.41 21.36 -44.90
CA ASP A 17 -6.42 22.19 -44.17
C ASP A 17 -5.93 21.55 -42.85
N ILE A 18 -6.13 20.24 -42.65
CA ILE A 18 -5.54 19.54 -41.50
C ILE A 18 -4.10 19.12 -41.88
N PRO A 19 -3.06 19.70 -41.25
CA PRO A 19 -1.69 19.26 -41.52
C PRO A 19 -1.53 17.80 -41.08
N ASP A 20 -1.07 16.98 -42.04
CA ASP A 20 -0.61 15.61 -41.86
C ASP A 20 0.60 15.58 -40.92
N LEU A 21 0.30 15.55 -39.62
CA LEU A 21 1.26 15.21 -38.58
C LEU A 21 1.41 13.70 -38.65
N GLY A 22 2.44 13.27 -39.38
CA GLY A 22 2.77 11.88 -39.63
C GLY A 22 2.58 11.03 -38.39
N SER A 23 1.88 9.91 -38.57
CA SER A 23 1.94 8.77 -37.67
C SER A 23 3.41 8.41 -37.46
N ASP A 24 3.97 8.84 -36.34
CA ASP A 24 5.03 8.06 -35.72
C ASP A 24 4.35 6.77 -35.25
N ASP A 25 4.44 5.75 -36.10
CA ASP A 25 4.28 4.34 -35.74
C ASP A 25 5.24 4.03 -34.58
N GLU A 26 4.83 4.35 -33.35
CA GLU A 26 5.25 3.53 -32.22
C GLU A 26 4.73 2.12 -32.54
N PRO A 27 5.60 1.11 -32.64
CA PRO A 27 5.12 -0.23 -32.89
C PRO A 27 4.15 -0.59 -31.76
N CYS A 28 2.88 -0.81 -32.12
CA CYS A 28 1.99 -1.60 -31.30
C CYS A 28 2.77 -2.87 -30.98
N VAL A 29 3.19 -3.04 -29.73
CA VAL A 29 3.85 -4.26 -29.27
C VAL A 29 2.80 -5.38 -29.25
N ASP A 30 2.46 -5.86 -30.44
CA ASP A 30 1.42 -6.88 -30.71
C ASP A 30 1.87 -8.31 -30.34
N ASP A 31 2.94 -8.47 -29.57
CA ASP A 31 3.46 -9.77 -29.10
C ASP A 31 3.71 -9.77 -27.57
N VAL A 32 2.83 -9.15 -26.78
CA VAL A 32 2.72 -9.52 -25.37
C VAL A 32 1.73 -10.66 -25.29
N GLU A 33 2.22 -11.90 -25.24
CA GLU A 33 1.38 -13.06 -24.94
C GLU A 33 0.56 -12.75 -23.68
N PRO A 34 -0.76 -13.01 -23.67
CA PRO A 34 -1.57 -12.78 -22.49
C PRO A 34 -0.96 -13.57 -21.33
N PRO A 35 -0.86 -13.00 -20.12
CA PRO A 35 -0.25 -13.68 -18.99
C PRO A 35 -0.93 -15.02 -18.78
N THR A 36 -0.12 -16.06 -18.57
CA THR A 36 -0.61 -17.40 -18.26
C THR A 36 -1.46 -17.38 -16.99
N GLU A 37 -2.30 -18.40 -16.78
CA GLU A 37 -3.10 -18.50 -15.56
C GLU A 37 -2.23 -18.54 -14.30
N GLU A 38 -1.04 -19.15 -14.37
CA GLU A 38 -0.05 -19.16 -13.30
C GLU A 38 0.52 -17.76 -13.04
N GLU A 39 0.83 -17.00 -14.08
CA GLU A 39 1.27 -15.61 -13.95
C GLU A 39 0.15 -14.73 -13.39
N MET A 40 -1.10 -14.89 -13.84
CA MET A 40 -2.24 -14.18 -13.27
C MET A 40 -2.46 -14.53 -11.78
N GLN A 41 -2.28 -15.80 -11.41
CA GLN A 41 -2.32 -16.23 -10.00
C GLN A 41 -1.17 -15.64 -9.19
N LEU A 42 0.03 -15.56 -9.76
CA LEU A 42 1.17 -14.91 -9.13
C LEU A 42 0.93 -13.39 -8.96
N TRP A 43 0.37 -12.73 -9.96
CA TRP A 43 -0.02 -11.32 -9.91
C TRP A 43 -1.09 -11.01 -8.86
N TRP A 44 -2.00 -11.96 -8.61
CA TRP A 44 -2.98 -11.87 -7.53
C TRP A 44 -2.48 -12.43 -6.19
N SER A 45 -1.28 -12.99 -6.15
CA SER A 45 -0.71 -13.48 -4.91
C SER A 45 -0.39 -12.29 -4.01
N ALA A 46 -0.67 -12.44 -2.73
CA ALA A 46 -0.26 -11.48 -1.70
C ALA A 46 1.22 -11.67 -1.34
N ARG A 47 2.08 -12.02 -2.31
CA ARG A 47 3.52 -12.13 -2.11
C ARG A 47 4.18 -10.78 -2.29
N TYR A 48 5.14 -10.51 -1.43
CA TYR A 48 5.98 -9.33 -1.50
C TYR A 48 7.07 -9.53 -2.57
N ASP A 49 7.24 -8.52 -3.41
CA ASP A 49 8.33 -8.43 -4.37
C ASP A 49 8.99 -7.06 -4.23
N SER A 50 10.19 -7.05 -3.65
CA SER A 50 10.96 -5.82 -3.41
C SER A 50 11.26 -5.02 -4.68
N SER A 51 11.24 -5.64 -5.87
CA SER A 51 11.50 -4.94 -7.14
C SER A 51 10.33 -4.07 -7.61
N LEU A 52 9.11 -4.34 -7.12
CA LEU A 52 7.89 -3.63 -7.48
C LEU A 52 7.53 -2.53 -6.47
N VAL A 53 8.24 -2.46 -5.35
CA VAL A 53 7.88 -1.66 -4.19
C VAL A 53 8.86 -0.51 -4.00
N LYS A 54 8.33 0.68 -3.72
CA LYS A 54 9.12 1.80 -3.23
C LYS A 54 9.32 1.61 -1.72
N PRO A 55 10.56 1.39 -1.25
CA PRO A 55 10.84 1.17 0.16
C PRO A 55 10.55 2.42 0.98
N ILE A 56 10.41 2.25 2.30
CA ILE A 56 10.26 3.34 3.28
C ILE A 56 11.45 4.31 3.16
N LYS A 57 11.20 5.62 3.14
CA LYS A 57 12.23 6.64 2.92
C LYS A 57 12.98 6.98 4.20
N GLU A 58 12.27 7.22 5.29
CA GLU A 58 12.87 7.49 6.60
C GLU A 58 12.42 6.41 7.61
N PRO A 59 12.95 5.17 7.49
CA PRO A 59 12.50 4.06 8.31
C PRO A 59 12.84 4.29 9.78
N LEU A 60 11.85 4.12 10.64
CA LEU A 60 12.02 3.94 12.06
C LEU A 60 11.63 2.53 12.43
N THR A 61 12.40 1.91 13.31
CA THR A 61 12.13 0.57 13.81
C THR A 61 12.03 0.59 15.32
N ALA A 62 11.07 -0.15 15.87
CA ALA A 62 10.93 -0.33 17.31
C ALA A 62 10.44 -1.75 17.65
N PRO A 63 10.88 -2.29 18.80
CA PRO A 63 10.35 -3.54 19.30
C PRO A 63 8.87 -3.38 19.68
N TRP A 64 8.10 -4.43 19.43
CA TRP A 64 6.67 -4.48 19.73
C TRP A 64 6.34 -5.61 20.70
N GLY A 65 6.75 -6.85 20.40
CA GLY A 65 6.49 -8.00 21.25
C GLY A 65 5.00 -8.40 21.32
N LEU A 66 4.22 -8.13 20.28
CA LEU A 66 2.79 -8.44 20.25
C LEU A 66 2.58 -9.95 19.97
N SER A 67 1.98 -10.67 20.91
CA SER A 67 1.60 -12.07 20.73
C SER A 67 0.48 -12.23 19.70
N VAL A 68 0.63 -13.22 18.83
CA VAL A 68 -0.29 -13.57 17.75
C VAL A 68 -0.73 -15.02 17.93
N SER A 69 -2.04 -15.24 17.90
CA SER A 69 -2.61 -16.59 17.96
C SER A 69 -2.32 -17.37 16.68
N SER A 70 -2.36 -18.69 16.73
CA SER A 70 -2.20 -19.53 15.53
C SER A 70 -3.18 -19.16 14.42
N LYS A 71 -4.42 -18.79 14.77
CA LYS A 71 -5.44 -18.36 13.81
C LYS A 71 -5.06 -17.06 13.11
N ASP A 72 -4.55 -16.09 13.86
CA ASP A 72 -4.13 -14.81 13.28
C ASP A 72 -2.83 -14.96 12.49
N LEU A 73 -1.93 -15.86 12.90
CA LEU A 73 -0.72 -16.17 12.15
C LEU A 73 -1.03 -16.70 10.75
N GLU A 74 -2.00 -17.61 10.62
CA GLU A 74 -2.43 -18.11 9.30
C GLU A 74 -3.03 -17.02 8.43
N LYS A 75 -3.77 -16.06 9.01
CA LYS A 75 -4.27 -14.88 8.30
C LYS A 75 -3.13 -13.96 7.84
N LEU A 76 -2.12 -13.75 8.68
CA LEU A 76 -0.94 -12.95 8.34
C LEU A 76 -0.13 -13.59 7.21
N LYS A 77 0.10 -14.91 7.25
CA LYS A 77 0.79 -15.67 6.19
C LYS A 77 0.03 -15.66 4.86
N ALA A 78 -1.30 -15.59 4.89
CA ALA A 78 -2.10 -15.51 3.68
C ALA A 78 -1.97 -14.15 2.97
N GLY A 79 -1.73 -13.08 3.73
CA GLY A 79 -1.68 -11.71 3.21
C GLY A 79 -3.01 -11.25 2.60
N PHE A 80 -3.00 -10.07 2.00
CA PHE A 80 -4.13 -9.51 1.26
C PHE A 80 -3.63 -8.65 0.11
N ARG A 81 -4.14 -8.90 -1.10
CA ARG A 81 -3.91 -8.06 -2.26
C ARG A 81 -5.22 -7.56 -2.81
N THR A 82 -5.29 -6.26 -2.98
CA THR A 82 -6.45 -5.56 -3.50
C THR A 82 -6.62 -5.81 -4.99
N ARG A 83 -7.88 -5.82 -5.43
CA ARG A 83 -8.24 -6.00 -6.85
C ARG A 83 -8.70 -4.71 -7.51
N SER A 84 -9.03 -3.70 -6.69
CA SER A 84 -9.47 -2.39 -7.15
C SER A 84 -8.44 -1.33 -6.78
N MET A 85 -8.25 -0.36 -7.67
CA MET A 85 -7.44 0.82 -7.40
C MET A 85 -8.06 1.73 -6.33
N ASP A 86 -9.35 1.56 -6.03
CA ASP A 86 -10.02 2.27 -4.93
C ASP A 86 -9.63 1.74 -3.56
N ASP A 87 -9.18 0.48 -3.50
CA ASP A 87 -8.68 -0.12 -2.27
C ASP A 87 -7.25 0.37 -2.01
N LYS A 88 -7.08 1.03 -0.88
CA LYS A 88 -5.88 1.83 -0.62
C LYS A 88 -4.66 1.01 -0.18
N TRP A 89 -4.86 -0.24 0.27
CA TRP A 89 -3.85 -0.97 1.04
C TRP A 89 -3.67 -2.41 0.59
N ASP A 90 -2.42 -2.79 0.34
CA ASP A 90 -2.00 -4.18 0.18
C ASP A 90 -1.20 -4.62 1.41
N LEU A 91 -1.36 -5.89 1.79
CA LEU A 91 -0.65 -6.54 2.90
C LEU A 91 0.06 -7.76 2.31
N LEU A 92 1.29 -7.55 1.85
CA LEU A 92 2.08 -8.54 1.12
C LEU A 92 3.04 -9.26 2.05
N VAL A 93 3.20 -10.57 1.86
CA VAL A 93 4.03 -11.44 2.69
C VAL A 93 5.33 -11.73 1.96
N GLU A 94 6.45 -11.43 2.59
CA GLU A 94 7.76 -11.90 2.15
C GLU A 94 7.94 -13.35 2.59
N ASP A 95 8.56 -14.15 1.71
CA ASP A 95 8.75 -15.58 1.96
C ASP A 95 9.53 -15.83 3.26
N PRO A 96 9.23 -16.92 3.99
CA PRO A 96 9.91 -17.21 5.24
C PRO A 96 11.42 -17.33 5.07
N ASN A 97 12.18 -16.75 6.00
CA ASN A 97 13.62 -16.94 6.04
C ASN A 97 14.00 -18.36 6.49
N GLU A 98 15.31 -18.65 6.59
CA GLU A 98 15.82 -19.97 7.00
C GLU A 98 15.28 -20.46 8.36
N GLN A 99 14.82 -19.54 9.22
CA GLN A 99 14.27 -19.83 10.55
C GLN A 99 12.73 -19.92 10.53
N GLY A 100 12.09 -19.78 9.37
CA GLY A 100 10.63 -19.80 9.23
C GLY A 100 9.94 -18.51 9.70
N ASN A 101 10.71 -17.42 9.89
CA ASN A 101 10.16 -16.10 10.22
C ASN A 101 9.75 -15.38 8.95
N ILE A 102 8.64 -14.65 9.01
CA ILE A 102 8.09 -13.91 7.85
C ILE A 102 8.09 -12.41 8.14
N SER A 103 8.03 -11.62 7.07
CA SER A 103 7.75 -10.19 7.12
C SER A 103 6.43 -9.91 6.42
N LEU A 104 5.57 -9.10 7.04
CA LEU A 104 4.37 -8.57 6.40
C LEU A 104 4.58 -7.10 6.04
N HIS A 105 4.51 -6.80 4.76
CA HIS A 105 4.70 -5.48 4.18
C HIS A 105 3.33 -4.87 3.88
N ILE A 106 3.07 -3.70 4.46
CA ILE A 106 1.81 -2.98 4.28
C ILE A 106 2.08 -1.77 3.41
N LEU A 107 1.44 -1.75 2.24
CA LEU A 107 1.71 -0.81 1.17
C LEU A 107 0.48 -0.03 0.78
N ARG A 108 0.69 1.18 0.28
CA ARG A 108 -0.37 1.97 -0.35
C ARG A 108 -0.43 1.67 -1.85
N ASN A 109 -1.47 0.96 -2.30
CA ASN A 109 -1.55 0.33 -3.63
C ASN A 109 -1.22 1.31 -4.79
N TRP A 110 -1.89 2.47 -4.90
CA TRP A 110 -1.65 3.39 -6.03
C TRP A 110 -0.24 3.97 -6.11
N ALA A 111 0.46 4.11 -4.97
CA ALA A 111 1.80 4.68 -4.93
C ALA A 111 2.90 3.61 -4.98
N TYR A 112 2.51 2.34 -4.79
CA TYR A 112 3.39 1.20 -4.45
C TYR A 112 4.43 1.58 -3.40
N ALA A 113 4.02 2.40 -2.44
CA ALA A 113 4.87 2.90 -1.37
C ALA A 113 4.64 2.06 -0.12
N GLU A 114 5.71 1.53 0.43
CA GLU A 114 5.70 0.78 1.68
C GLU A 114 5.56 1.74 2.86
N TYR A 115 4.69 1.41 3.81
CA TYR A 115 4.43 2.23 4.99
C TYR A 115 4.77 1.52 6.29
N PHE A 116 4.54 0.21 6.35
CA PHE A 116 4.83 -0.61 7.51
C PHE A 116 5.45 -1.94 7.12
N ILE A 117 6.37 -2.43 7.93
CA ILE A 117 6.89 -3.80 7.88
C ILE A 117 6.74 -4.41 9.27
N LEU A 118 6.07 -5.55 9.36
CA LEU A 118 5.92 -6.31 10.60
C LEU A 118 6.82 -7.53 10.54
N TYR A 119 7.74 -7.65 11.49
CA TYR A 119 8.62 -8.82 11.59
C TYR A 119 8.00 -9.84 12.53
N ILE A 120 7.66 -11.01 11.98
CA ILE A 120 6.87 -12.03 12.68
C ILE A 120 7.75 -13.26 12.90
N VAL A 121 7.97 -13.58 14.17
CA VAL A 121 8.74 -14.73 14.62
C VAL A 121 7.78 -15.82 15.06
N SER A 122 7.84 -16.97 14.41
CA SER A 122 7.02 -18.14 14.76
C SER A 122 7.51 -18.74 16.09
N ASN A 123 6.58 -19.16 16.94
CA ASN A 123 6.90 -19.87 18.18
C ASN A 123 6.57 -21.36 17.98
N GLU A 124 7.61 -22.17 17.79
CA GLU A 124 7.50 -23.60 17.51
C GLU A 124 6.73 -24.38 18.60
N ASP A 125 6.83 -23.95 19.86
CA ASP A 125 6.25 -24.68 21.01
C ASP A 125 4.74 -24.40 21.20
N SER A 126 4.28 -23.21 20.80
CA SER A 126 2.90 -22.76 21.06
C SER A 126 2.01 -22.79 19.81
N GLY A 127 2.59 -22.96 18.63
CA GLY A 127 1.91 -22.81 17.34
C GLY A 127 1.45 -21.38 17.04
N GLY A 128 1.78 -20.41 17.91
CA GLY A 128 1.53 -18.98 17.70
C GLY A 128 2.76 -18.27 17.16
N ALA A 129 2.73 -16.94 17.19
CA ALA A 129 3.87 -16.11 16.80
C ALA A 129 3.95 -14.85 17.67
N VAL A 130 5.02 -14.09 17.49
CA VAL A 130 5.18 -12.76 18.05
C VAL A 130 5.54 -11.81 16.91
N ILE A 131 4.83 -10.68 16.80
CA ILE A 131 5.32 -9.55 16.02
C ILE A 131 6.43 -8.92 16.86
N GLN A 132 7.67 -9.21 16.49
CA GLN A 132 8.86 -8.85 17.24
C GLN A 132 9.12 -7.36 17.14
N ASP A 133 9.12 -6.84 15.91
CA ASP A 133 9.45 -5.47 15.57
C ASP A 133 8.47 -4.93 14.55
N ILE A 134 8.36 -3.60 14.52
CA ILE A 134 7.68 -2.85 13.47
C ILE A 134 8.65 -1.82 12.89
N THR A 135 8.74 -1.76 11.56
CA THR A 135 9.35 -0.64 10.84
C THR A 135 8.24 0.20 10.19
N TRP A 136 8.36 1.52 10.24
CA TRP A 136 7.39 2.44 9.62
C TRP A 136 8.04 3.70 9.05
N GLU A 137 7.30 4.41 8.19
CA GLU A 137 7.68 5.73 7.68
C GLU A 137 7.68 6.77 8.81
N GLY A 138 8.88 7.18 9.21
CA GLY A 138 9.11 8.13 10.29
C GLY A 138 8.78 9.56 9.92
N ASN A 139 8.82 9.91 8.64
CA ASN A 139 8.52 11.25 8.15
C ASN A 139 7.52 11.20 7.00
N ASN A 140 6.26 11.48 7.32
CA ASN A 140 5.20 11.58 6.34
C ASN A 140 5.02 13.05 5.93
N ASP A 141 5.82 13.53 4.97
CA ASP A 141 5.74 14.88 4.41
C ASP A 141 5.85 16.01 5.46
N GLY A 142 6.82 15.90 6.38
CA GLY A 142 7.06 16.86 7.45
C GLY A 142 6.27 16.55 8.73
N PHE A 143 5.62 15.40 8.81
CA PHE A 143 4.91 14.93 9.99
C PHE A 143 5.52 13.65 10.53
N ARG A 144 5.98 13.71 11.78
CA ARG A 144 6.55 12.59 12.53
C ARG A 144 5.44 11.68 13.04
N CYS A 145 5.52 10.40 12.65
CA CYS A 145 4.73 9.32 13.23
C CYS A 145 5.52 8.65 14.37
N GLU A 146 4.93 8.59 15.57
CA GLU A 146 5.53 7.93 16.72
C GLU A 146 5.14 6.44 16.77
N VAL A 147 5.94 5.64 17.48
CA VAL A 147 5.75 4.17 17.57
C VAL A 147 4.33 3.76 17.98
N GLU A 148 3.71 4.45 18.95
CA GLU A 148 2.36 4.13 19.43
C GLU A 148 1.32 4.28 18.31
N GLN A 149 1.44 5.32 17.50
CA GLN A 149 0.54 5.56 16.37
C GLN A 149 0.77 4.51 15.27
N ALA A 150 2.04 4.22 14.93
CA ALA A 150 2.38 3.20 13.94
C ALA A 150 1.80 1.82 14.31
N GLN A 151 1.94 1.41 15.58
CA GLN A 151 1.38 0.15 16.09
C GLN A 151 -0.16 0.12 16.01
N LYS A 152 -0.84 1.22 16.35
CA LYS A 152 -2.31 1.34 16.24
C LYS A 152 -2.78 1.17 14.79
N GLU A 153 -2.14 1.87 13.86
CA GLU A 153 -2.49 1.81 12.44
C GLU A 153 -2.27 0.42 11.86
N ALA A 154 -1.11 -0.20 12.13
CA ALA A 154 -0.82 -1.57 11.70
C ALA A 154 -1.87 -2.57 12.21
N VAL A 155 -2.25 -2.48 13.48
CA VAL A 155 -3.33 -3.32 14.06
C VAL A 155 -4.65 -3.13 13.33
N VAL A 156 -5.05 -1.88 13.08
CA VAL A 156 -6.31 -1.58 12.39
C VAL A 156 -6.28 -2.12 10.96
N LEU A 157 -5.17 -1.97 10.24
CA LEU A 157 -5.04 -2.49 8.86
C LEU A 157 -5.14 -4.02 8.82
N CYS A 158 -4.40 -4.72 9.68
CA CYS A 158 -4.50 -6.18 9.80
C CYS A 158 -5.92 -6.63 10.19
N ARG A 159 -6.61 -5.92 11.08
CA ARG A 159 -8.02 -6.19 11.42
C ARG A 159 -8.97 -5.97 10.24
N LEU A 160 -8.80 -4.88 9.51
CA LEU A 160 -9.69 -4.52 8.40
C LEU A 160 -9.55 -5.48 7.23
N PHE A 161 -8.31 -5.81 6.84
CA PHE A 161 -8.02 -6.57 5.62
C PHE A 161 -7.87 -8.07 5.85
N LEU A 162 -7.23 -8.49 6.95
CA LEU A 162 -6.97 -9.90 7.25
C LEU A 162 -7.95 -10.48 8.27
N LYS A 163 -8.76 -9.64 8.93
CA LYS A 163 -9.64 -10.04 10.03
C LYS A 163 -8.86 -10.66 11.21
N CYS A 164 -7.63 -10.21 11.45
CA CYS A 164 -6.88 -10.56 12.66
C CYS A 164 -7.65 -10.07 13.91
N GLU A 165 -7.58 -10.80 15.02
CA GLU A 165 -8.25 -10.40 16.26
C GLU A 165 -7.31 -9.62 17.18
N PHE A 166 -6.07 -10.12 17.35
CA PHE A 166 -5.09 -9.61 18.32
C PHE A 166 -5.69 -9.43 19.71
N GLU A 167 -5.98 -10.55 20.38
CA GLU A 167 -6.76 -10.63 21.63
C GLU A 167 -6.28 -9.71 22.76
N THR A 168 -4.98 -9.40 22.80
CA THR A 168 -4.36 -8.58 23.85
C THR A 168 -4.41 -7.07 23.56
N VAL A 169 -4.86 -6.66 22.37
CA VAL A 169 -4.85 -5.27 21.91
C VAL A 169 -6.28 -4.71 21.89
N PRO A 170 -6.54 -3.51 22.43
CA PRO A 170 -7.87 -2.93 22.41
C PRO A 170 -8.36 -2.65 20.98
N GLN A 171 -9.68 -2.56 20.81
CA GLN A 171 -10.27 -2.19 19.52
C GLN A 171 -10.12 -0.70 19.26
N TYR A 172 -9.55 -0.36 18.11
CA TYR A 172 -9.40 1.02 17.65
C TYR A 172 -10.39 1.29 16.50
N PRO A 173 -10.98 2.49 16.41
CA PRO A 173 -11.80 2.85 15.27
C PRO A 173 -10.92 2.99 14.01
N SER A 174 -11.50 2.75 12.83
CA SER A 174 -10.79 2.94 11.56
C SER A 174 -10.33 4.38 11.32
N SER A 175 -10.97 5.36 11.99
CA SER A 175 -10.56 6.77 11.98
C SER A 175 -9.19 7.02 12.62
N VAL A 176 -8.59 6.03 13.29
CA VAL A 176 -7.22 6.16 13.81
C VAL A 176 -6.20 6.22 12.68
N ILE A 177 -6.49 5.60 11.52
CA ILE A 177 -5.62 5.65 10.34
C ILE A 177 -5.53 7.09 9.87
N TRP A 178 -4.32 7.66 9.88
CA TRP A 178 -4.06 9.07 9.55
C TRP A 178 -4.77 10.07 10.49
N SER A 179 -5.05 9.68 11.73
CA SER A 179 -5.55 10.63 12.73
C SER A 179 -4.51 11.73 12.94
N PRO A 180 -4.83 13.02 12.72
CA PRO A 180 -3.88 14.11 12.87
C PRO A 180 -3.24 14.19 14.27
N GLU A 181 -3.95 13.70 15.29
CA GLU A 181 -3.48 13.67 16.69
C GLU A 181 -2.27 12.75 16.89
N GLY A 182 -2.11 11.74 16.02
CA GLY A 182 -0.99 10.79 16.06
C GLY A 182 0.30 11.30 15.42
N TYR A 183 0.26 12.48 14.79
CA TYR A 183 1.36 13.02 13.99
C TYR A 183 1.83 14.37 14.54
N LYS A 184 3.15 14.50 14.74
CA LYS A 184 3.77 15.76 15.18
C LYS A 184 4.42 16.47 14.00
N LYS A 185 4.12 17.75 13.81
CA LYS A 185 4.79 18.55 12.79
C LYS A 185 6.28 18.65 13.11
N LEU A 186 7.14 18.34 12.13
CA LEU A 186 8.56 18.61 12.20
C LEU A 186 8.79 20.11 11.97
N GLU A 187 9.49 20.75 12.89
CA GLU A 187 9.98 22.11 12.69
C GLU A 187 11.00 22.08 11.54
N ALA A 188 10.83 22.93 10.52
CA ALA A 188 11.86 23.07 9.50
C ALA A 188 13.14 23.58 10.17
N GLN A 189 14.27 22.88 10.00
CA GLN A 189 15.57 23.44 10.36
C GLN A 189 15.73 24.77 9.62
N GLN A 190 15.62 25.88 10.35
CA GLN A 190 16.03 27.18 9.83
C GLN A 190 17.54 27.13 9.72
N ASP A 191 18.02 26.86 8.50
CA ASP A 191 19.42 27.02 8.12
C ASP A 191 19.76 28.51 8.21
N HIS A 192 20.15 28.95 9.40
CA HIS A 192 20.90 30.19 9.57
C HIS A 192 22.34 29.94 9.10
N SER A 193 22.54 29.90 7.77
CA SER A 193 23.86 30.20 7.22
C SER A 193 24.09 31.71 7.34
N ALA A 194 25.02 32.06 8.22
CA ALA A 194 25.57 33.40 8.41
C ALA A 194 26.60 33.75 7.33
#